data_AF-A0A164U5Z9-F1
#
_entry.id   AF-A0A164U5Z9-F1
#
_cell.length_a   1.000
_cell.length_b   1.000
_cell.length_c   1.000
_cell.angle_alpha   90.00
_cell.angle_beta   90.00
_cell.angle_gamma   90.00
#
_symmetry.space_group_name_H-M   'P 1'
#
loop_
_entity.id
_entity.type
_entity.pdbx_description
1 polymer ?
#
loop_
_entity_poly.entity_id
_entity_poly.type
_entity_poly.pdbx_seq_one_letter_code
_entity_poly.pdbx_strand_id
1 'polypeptide(L)' 'MGVYLSTPKTSKASEDGEDDRHKFGASSMQGWRSTMEDAHAALLDLDDSTAFFGVYDGHGGKTSEL' A
#
# COMPACT_ATOMS: atom_id res chain seq x y z
N MET A 1 -3.92 -21.91 -14.90
CA MET A 1 -2.78 -21.13 -14.38
C MET A 1 -3.18 -20.66 -12.98
N GLY A 2 -2.41 -20.99 -11.95
CA GLY A 2 -2.77 -20.70 -10.55
C GLY A 2 -2.59 -19.24 -10.17
N VAL A 3 -2.91 -18.88 -8.93
CA VAL A 3 -2.81 -17.52 -8.35
C VAL A 3 -1.37 -17.00 -8.19
N TYR A 4 -0.37 -17.77 -8.60
CA TYR A 4 1.06 -17.47 -8.45
C TYR A 4 1.77 -17.32 -9.79
N LEU A 5 2.70 -16.38 -9.85
CA LEU A 5 3.63 -16.16 -10.95
C LEU A 5 4.77 -17.17 -10.91
N SER A 6 5.44 -17.38 -12.05
CA SER A 6 6.64 -18.22 -12.14
C SER A 6 7.87 -17.60 -11.46
N THR A 7 7.90 -16.28 -11.33
CA THR A 7 8.93 -15.49 -10.64
C THR A 7 8.26 -14.32 -9.91
N PRO A 8 8.82 -13.84 -8.79
CA PRO A 8 8.22 -12.76 -8.05
C PRO A 8 8.44 -11.43 -8.76
N LYS A 9 7.45 -10.55 -8.72
CA LYS A 9 7.66 -9.13 -9.00
C LYS A 9 8.28 -8.47 -7.78
N THR A 10 9.52 -8.00 -7.94
CA THR A 10 10.32 -7.43 -6.85
C THR A 10 10.39 -5.90 -6.87
N SER A 11 9.81 -5.25 -7.89
CA SER A 11 9.69 -3.79 -7.94
C SER A 11 8.98 -3.27 -6.70
N LYS A 12 9.55 -2.25 -6.07
CA LYS A 12 8.97 -1.57 -4.92
C LYS A 12 8.23 -0.32 -5.37
N ALA A 13 7.02 -0.13 -4.87
CA ALA A 13 6.38 1.18 -4.85
C ALA A 13 6.65 1.77 -3.47
N SER A 14 7.54 2.75 -3.40
CA SER A 14 7.90 3.41 -2.15
C SER A 14 7.42 4.84 -2.16
N GLU A 15 7.02 5.32 -0.99
CA GLU A 15 6.66 6.70 -0.73
C GLU A 15 7.20 7.12 0.64
N ASP A 16 7.38 8.40 0.81
CA ASP A 16 7.78 9.03 2.06
C ASP A 16 7.20 10.44 2.12
N GLY A 17 7.15 11.00 3.32
CA GLY A 17 6.64 12.34 3.54
C GLY A 17 6.80 12.79 4.98
N GLU A 18 6.65 14.09 5.18
CA GLU A 18 6.79 14.72 6.50
C GLU A 18 5.91 15.97 6.63
N ASP A 19 5.54 16.27 7.87
CA ASP A 19 4.98 17.54 8.32
C ASP A 19 5.77 18.02 9.56
N ASP A 20 5.30 19.09 10.21
CA ASP A 20 5.96 19.64 11.41
C ASP A 20 5.99 18.67 12.60
N ARG A 21 5.18 17.59 12.58
CA ARG A 21 4.94 16.70 13.72
C ARG A 21 5.37 15.24 13.46
N HIS A 22 5.42 14.81 12.21
CA HIS A 22 5.55 13.42 11.79
C HIS A 22 6.44 13.30 10.56
N LYS A 23 7.12 12.15 10.46
CA LYS A 23 7.79 11.70 9.25
C LYS A 23 7.40 10.26 9.01
N PHE A 24 7.15 9.88 7.76
CA PHE A 24 6.79 8.50 7.40
C PHE A 24 7.55 8.03 6.16
N GLY A 25 7.61 6.71 6.03
CA GLY A 25 7.99 6.02 4.81
C GLY A 25 7.18 4.73 4.69
N ALA A 26 6.72 4.43 3.49
CA ALA A 26 6.00 3.21 3.16
C ALA A 26 6.57 2.58 1.89
N SER A 27 6.48 1.25 1.80
CA SER A 27 6.90 0.51 0.60
C SER A 27 6.08 -0.75 0.45
N SER A 28 5.62 -1.02 -0.77
CA SER A 28 4.81 -2.18 -1.10
C SER A 28 5.42 -2.98 -2.27
N MET A 29 5.09 -4.28 -2.35
CA MET A 29 5.63 -5.20 -3.36
C MET A 29 4.67 -6.37 -3.59
N GLN A 30 4.31 -6.61 -4.85
CA GLN A 30 3.38 -7.69 -5.25
C GLN A 30 3.91 -9.11 -4.95
N GLY A 31 5.21 -9.33 -5.10
CA GLY A 31 5.82 -10.64 -4.89
C GLY A 31 5.29 -11.67 -5.88
N TRP A 32 4.88 -12.84 -5.36
CA TRP A 32 4.52 -14.01 -6.16
C TRP A 32 3.06 -14.04 -6.62
N ARG A 33 2.19 -13.21 -6.06
CA ARG A 33 0.77 -13.19 -6.45
C ARG A 33 0.62 -12.67 -7.87
N SER A 34 -0.41 -13.11 -8.60
CA SER A 34 -0.72 -12.62 -9.95
C SER A 34 -1.12 -11.15 -9.97
N THR A 35 -1.78 -10.68 -8.91
CA THR A 35 -2.30 -9.32 -8.71
C THR A 35 -1.75 -8.74 -7.41
N MET A 36 -1.60 -7.41 -7.37
CA MET A 36 -1.35 -6.66 -6.13
C MET A 36 -2.71 -6.23 -5.59
N GLU A 37 -3.14 -6.82 -4.49
CA GLU A 37 -4.44 -6.53 -3.86
C GLU A 37 -4.28 -5.68 -2.59
N ASP A 38 -3.06 -5.58 -2.07
CA ASP A 38 -2.75 -4.70 -0.94
C ASP A 38 -2.80 -3.23 -1.36
N ALA A 39 -3.27 -2.39 -0.44
CA ALA A 39 -3.26 -0.95 -0.55
C ALA A 39 -2.83 -0.31 0.78
N HIS A 40 -2.45 0.96 0.76
CA HIS A 40 -2.15 1.72 1.97
C HIS A 40 -2.64 3.17 1.84
N ALA A 41 -2.77 3.84 2.98
CA ALA A 41 -3.02 5.27 3.08
C ALA A 41 -2.02 5.89 4.06
N ALA A 42 -1.41 6.99 3.67
CA ALA A 42 -0.54 7.81 4.52
C ALA A 42 -0.99 9.28 4.40
N LEU A 43 -1.81 9.72 5.35
CA LEU A 43 -2.40 11.06 5.37
C LEU A 43 -1.90 11.79 6.61
N LEU A 44 -1.04 12.79 6.41
CA LEU A 44 -0.53 13.61 7.52
C LEU A 44 -1.56 14.62 8.04
N ASP A 45 -2.53 14.98 7.20
CA ASP A 45 -3.57 15.97 7.48
C ASP A 45 -4.95 15.36 7.15
N LEU A 46 -5.47 14.53 8.06
CA LEU A 46 -6.85 14.03 7.97
C LEU A 46 -7.84 15.06 8.54
N ASP A 47 -7.44 15.69 9.65
CA ASP A 47 -8.11 16.82 10.30
C ASP A 47 -7.07 17.65 11.07
N ASP A 48 -7.52 18.74 11.71
CA ASP A 48 -6.70 19.71 12.45
C ASP A 48 -5.64 19.09 13.39
N SER A 49 -5.86 17.88 13.89
CA SER A 49 -4.98 17.27 14.90
C SER A 49 -4.56 15.83 14.62
N THR A 50 -5.05 15.22 13.54
CA THR A 50 -4.93 13.78 13.30
C THR A 50 -4.19 13.47 12.01
N ALA A 51 -3.14 12.64 12.13
CA ALA A 51 -2.58 11.90 11.01
C ALA A 51 -3.17 10.48 10.97
N PHE A 52 -3.40 9.95 9.77
CA PHE A 52 -3.95 8.62 9.54
C PHE A 52 -3.03 7.77 8.67
N PHE A 53 -2.77 6.55 9.15
CA PHE A 53 -2.00 5.54 8.43
C PHE A 53 -2.78 4.22 8.44
N GLY A 54 -2.97 3.63 7.28
CA GLY A 54 -3.70 2.38 7.10
C GLY A 54 -3.00 1.46 6.12
N VAL A 55 -2.99 0.16 6.42
CA VAL A 55 -2.53 -0.90 5.50
C VAL A 55 -3.68 -1.90 5.35
N TYR A 56 -4.02 -2.21 4.11
CA TYR A 56 -5.15 -3.04 3.74
C TYR A 56 -4.63 -4.26 2.97
N ASP A 57 -4.85 -5.46 3.50
CA ASP A 57 -4.54 -6.74 2.86
C ASP A 57 -5.78 -7.19 2.06
N GLY A 58 -5.69 -7.13 0.74
CA GLY A 58 -6.78 -7.51 -0.14
C GLY A 58 -6.88 -9.02 -0.30
N HIS A 59 -8.09 -9.59 -0.17
CA HIS A 59 -8.30 -11.04 -0.30
C HIS A 59 -9.43 -11.39 -1.26
N GLY A 60 -9.11 -11.51 -2.56
CA GLY A 60 -9.94 -12.24 -3.52
C GLY A 60 -11.18 -11.52 -4.07
N GLY A 61 -11.20 -10.18 -4.11
CA GLY A 61 -12.33 -9.39 -4.63
C GLY A 61 -11.90 -8.26 -5.56
N LYS A 62 -12.78 -7.91 -6.52
CA LYS A 62 -12.61 -6.83 -7.52
C LYS A 62 -12.12 -5.55 -6.84
N THR A 63 -11.07 -4.94 -7.39
CA THR A 63 -10.58 -3.61 -7.03
C THR A 63 -11.77 -2.64 -6.90
N SER A 64 -11.98 -2.10 -5.69
CA SER A 64 -12.80 -0.92 -5.54
C SER A 64 -11.99 0.25 -6.08
N GLU A 65 -12.28 0.67 -7.31
CA GLU A 65 -11.86 1.98 -7.79
C GLU A 65 -12.70 3.03 -7.05
N LEU A 66 -12.03 3.84 -6.24
CA LEU A 66 -12.50 5.16 -5.84
C LEU A 66 -11.67 6.20 -6.60
#